data_AF-A0A9E2FNA5-F1
#
_entry.id   AF-A0A9E2FNA5-F1
#
_cell.length_a   1.000
_cell.length_b   1.000
_cell.length_c   1.000
_cell.angle_alpha   90.00
_cell.angle_beta   90.00
_cell.angle_gamma   90.00
#
_symmetry.space_group_name_H-M   'P 1'
#
loop_
_entity.id
_entity.type
_entity.pdbx_description
1 polymer ?
#
loop_
_entity_poly.entity_id
_entity_poly.type
_entity_poly.pdbx_seq_one_letter_code
_entity_poly.pdbx_strand_id
1 'polypeptide(L)'
;MQFWTLIVDSLRESRSRKIFWVIAAISVIVAAAMFCVGFQGDRVSILFGLWEIDTQHYDPATIEGRSHITGMAVYILLSIFLGWVGVILVIIGTAGMLPAFMEHGAIDLVLAKPISRPKLFLYKYLAGMVFVLFHAALFVILTFLVMGLRWHIWVPAYVLGIPLMVLLFSHVYCVSALVAVTTRSTVAAILLSLAAWLVYTTPQSLIDVGNQYPGLMKEERFAKMIYVARWVLPKTADVPYIAAKWAGAGLSLDVVPGSVIQPKDESERAQLARGREAEQRLLAVDPFRSIGSSLLFEAAIVLLAMWRFVRRDY
;
A
#
# COMPACT_ATOMS: atom_id res chain seq x y z
N MET A 1 -32.04 1.45 0.15
CA MET A 1 -31.91 0.75 -1.15
C MET A 1 -31.19 1.58 -2.21
N GLN A 2 -31.52 2.86 -2.41
CA GLN A 2 -30.85 3.75 -3.39
C GLN A 2 -29.32 3.85 -3.21
N PHE A 3 -28.83 3.81 -1.95
CA PHE A 3 -27.40 3.95 -1.66
C PHE A 3 -26.56 2.82 -2.27
N TRP A 4 -26.99 1.59 -1.99
CA TRP A 4 -26.34 0.36 -2.44
C TRP A 4 -26.40 0.20 -3.96
N THR A 5 -27.52 0.56 -4.58
CA THR A 5 -27.66 0.47 -6.04
C THR A 5 -26.66 1.34 -6.78
N LEU A 6 -26.36 2.55 -6.27
CA LEU A 6 -25.40 3.46 -6.90
C LEU A 6 -23.95 2.95 -6.82
N ILE A 7 -23.60 2.31 -5.70
CA ILE A 7 -22.28 1.67 -5.55
C ILE A 7 -22.16 0.48 -6.49
N VAL A 8 -23.17 -0.38 -6.53
CA VAL A 8 -23.18 -1.55 -7.42
C VAL A 8 -23.13 -1.11 -8.89
N ASP A 9 -23.83 -0.04 -9.28
CA ASP A 9 -23.76 0.50 -10.63
C ASP A 9 -22.36 1.01 -10.97
N SER A 10 -21.73 1.75 -10.05
CA SER A 10 -20.36 2.23 -10.25
C SER A 10 -19.34 1.09 -10.32
N LEU A 11 -19.57 -0.01 -9.59
CA LEU A 11 -18.75 -1.22 -9.71
C LEU A 11 -18.97 -1.93 -11.05
N ARG A 12 -20.21 -2.00 -11.54
CA ARG A 12 -20.51 -2.55 -12.87
C ARG A 12 -19.85 -1.71 -13.98
N GLU A 13 -19.93 -0.39 -13.84
CA GLU A 13 -19.27 0.58 -14.73
C GLU A 13 -17.75 0.40 -14.69
N SER A 14 -17.16 0.19 -13.51
CA SER A 14 -15.73 -0.07 -13.40
C SER A 14 -15.34 -1.41 -14.03
N ARG A 15 -16.12 -2.47 -13.80
CA ARG A 15 -15.90 -3.82 -14.35
C ARG A 15 -15.96 -3.87 -15.87
N SER A 16 -16.68 -2.95 -16.51
CA SER A 16 -16.73 -2.87 -17.99
C SER A 16 -15.47 -2.21 -18.57
N ARG A 17 -14.68 -1.48 -17.77
CA ARG A 17 -13.44 -0.85 -18.23
C ARG A 17 -12.31 -1.89 -18.31
N LYS A 18 -11.51 -1.82 -19.38
CA LYS A 18 -10.34 -2.71 -19.57
C LYS A 18 -9.35 -2.64 -18.40
N ILE A 19 -9.21 -1.46 -17.78
CA ILE A 19 -8.27 -1.22 -16.67
C ILE A 19 -8.56 -2.13 -15.47
N PHE A 20 -9.83 -2.40 -15.15
CA PHE A 20 -10.21 -3.33 -14.07
C PHE A 20 -9.60 -4.73 -14.30
N TRP A 21 -9.75 -5.26 -15.51
CA TRP A 21 -9.22 -6.57 -15.88
C TRP A 21 -7.70 -6.59 -15.95
N VAL A 22 -7.06 -5.50 -16.37
CA VAL A 22 -5.60 -5.38 -16.38
C VAL A 22 -5.05 -5.47 -14.96
N ILE A 23 -5.60 -4.71 -14.00
CA ILE A 23 -5.15 -4.75 -12.60
C ILE A 23 -5.37 -6.14 -12.00
N ALA A 24 -6.55 -6.74 -12.23
CA ALA A 24 -6.84 -8.09 -11.76
C ALA A 24 -5.89 -9.14 -12.37
N ALA A 25 -5.59 -9.04 -13.67
CA ALA A 25 -4.65 -9.93 -14.35
C ALA A 25 -3.23 -9.81 -13.78
N ILE A 26 -2.77 -8.59 -13.48
CA ILE A 26 -1.47 -8.37 -12.83
C ILE A 26 -1.44 -9.07 -11.47
N SER A 27 -2.49 -8.94 -10.65
CA SER A 27 -2.56 -9.65 -9.36
C SER A 27 -2.50 -11.17 -9.52
N VAL A 28 -3.18 -11.72 -10.53
CA VAL A 28 -3.14 -13.16 -10.85
C VAL A 28 -1.75 -13.59 -11.34
N ILE A 29 -1.10 -12.79 -12.19
CA ILE A 29 0.25 -13.09 -12.69
C ILE A 29 1.25 -13.12 -11.53
N VAL A 30 1.17 -12.16 -10.59
CA VAL A 30 2.04 -12.15 -9.41
C VAL A 30 1.80 -13.39 -8.55
N ALA A 31 0.54 -13.74 -8.28
CA ALA A 31 0.21 -14.95 -7.53
C ALA A 31 0.69 -16.23 -8.25
N ALA A 32 0.55 -16.30 -9.57
CA ALA A 32 1.03 -17.43 -10.36
C ALA A 32 2.57 -17.52 -10.34
N ALA A 33 3.28 -16.40 -10.47
CA ALA A 33 4.73 -16.34 -10.37
C ALA A 33 5.21 -16.83 -8.99
N MET A 34 4.52 -16.44 -7.92
CA MET A 34 4.79 -16.97 -6.58
C MET A 34 4.53 -18.47 -6.48
N PHE A 35 3.43 -18.97 -7.07
CA PHE A 35 3.07 -20.38 -7.04
C PHE A 35 4.09 -21.27 -7.76
N CYS A 36 4.75 -20.75 -8.79
CA CYS A 36 5.85 -21.40 -9.48
C CYS A 36 7.09 -21.64 -8.59
N VAL A 37 7.24 -20.89 -7.49
CA VAL A 37 8.34 -21.04 -6.54
C VAL A 37 7.93 -22.02 -5.44
N GLY A 38 8.68 -23.11 -5.31
CA GLY A 38 8.49 -24.10 -4.25
C GLY A 38 9.78 -24.37 -3.47
N PHE A 39 9.65 -24.68 -2.20
CA PHE A 39 10.77 -25.00 -1.31
C PHE A 39 10.73 -26.49 -0.98
N GLN A 40 11.82 -27.22 -1.21
CA GLN A 40 11.88 -28.66 -0.96
C GLN A 40 13.25 -29.06 -0.40
N GLY A 41 13.33 -29.28 0.92
CA GLY A 41 14.61 -29.51 1.61
C GLY A 41 15.60 -28.39 1.31
N ASP A 42 16.88 -28.69 1.10
CA ASP A 42 17.95 -27.70 0.83
C ASP A 42 17.90 -27.05 -0.59
N ARG A 43 16.75 -27.12 -1.26
CA ARG A 43 16.59 -26.69 -2.66
C ARG A 43 15.41 -25.74 -2.83
N VAL A 44 15.68 -24.65 -3.55
CA VAL A 44 14.62 -23.79 -4.10
C VAL A 44 14.31 -24.28 -5.51
N SER A 45 13.09 -24.79 -5.69
CA SER A 45 12.56 -25.17 -6.99
C SER A 45 11.87 -23.97 -7.65
N ILE A 46 12.31 -23.60 -8.84
CA ILE A 46 11.68 -22.59 -9.68
C ILE A 46 10.98 -23.32 -10.84
N LEU A 47 9.77 -22.87 -11.19
CA LEU A 47 8.94 -23.44 -12.25
C LEU A 47 8.69 -24.94 -12.06
N PHE A 48 8.24 -25.33 -10.86
CA PHE A 48 7.90 -26.73 -10.54
C PHE A 48 9.07 -27.73 -10.68
N GLY A 49 10.30 -27.30 -10.43
CA GLY A 49 11.48 -28.18 -10.45
C GLY A 49 12.23 -28.19 -11.78
N LEU A 50 11.92 -27.28 -12.71
CA LEU A 50 12.73 -27.10 -13.92
C LEU A 50 14.11 -26.51 -13.60
N TRP A 51 14.19 -25.69 -12.55
CA TRP A 51 15.43 -25.07 -12.09
C TRP A 51 15.52 -25.29 -10.59
N GLU A 52 16.54 -26.01 -10.16
CA GLU A 52 16.84 -26.26 -8.75
C GLU A 52 18.10 -25.49 -8.37
N ILE A 53 17.98 -24.62 -7.38
CA ILE A 53 19.11 -23.91 -6.79
C ILE A 53 19.36 -24.54 -5.42
N ASP A 54 20.52 -25.18 -5.25
CA ASP A 54 20.99 -25.68 -3.96
C ASP A 54 21.34 -24.48 -3.07
N THR A 55 20.64 -24.36 -1.94
CA THR A 55 20.92 -23.34 -0.93
C THR A 55 21.90 -23.92 0.09
N GLN A 56 23.18 -24.02 -0.27
CA GLN A 56 24.27 -24.69 0.49
C GLN A 56 24.38 -24.44 2.03
N HIS A 57 23.64 -23.49 2.62
CA HIS A 57 23.68 -23.13 4.04
C HIS A 57 22.30 -22.80 4.64
N TYR A 58 21.20 -23.11 3.94
CA TYR A 58 19.86 -22.71 4.38
C TYR A 58 18.86 -23.81 4.05
N ASP A 59 18.43 -24.56 5.07
CA ASP A 59 17.37 -25.55 4.92
C ASP A 59 15.99 -24.88 5.14
N PRO A 60 15.25 -24.54 4.06
CA PRO A 60 13.92 -23.96 4.14
C PRO A 60 12.86 -24.91 4.69
N ALA A 61 13.15 -26.21 4.89
CA ALA A 61 12.20 -27.18 5.47
C ALA A 61 12.19 -27.18 7.01
N THR A 62 13.23 -26.66 7.65
CA THR A 62 13.29 -26.48 9.12
C THR A 62 12.20 -25.50 9.59
N ILE A 63 11.73 -25.63 10.84
CA ILE A 63 10.71 -24.72 11.40
C ILE A 63 11.18 -23.26 11.35
N GLU A 64 12.46 -23.02 11.65
CA GLU A 64 13.09 -21.70 11.56
C GLU A 64 13.16 -21.21 10.10
N GLY A 65 13.66 -22.02 9.17
CA GLY A 65 13.74 -21.69 7.74
C GLY A 65 12.39 -21.38 7.08
N ARG A 66 11.32 -22.08 7.49
CA ARG A 66 9.94 -21.78 7.06
C ARG A 66 9.47 -20.42 7.55
N SER A 67 9.75 -20.08 8.81
CA SER A 67 9.37 -18.77 9.37
C SER A 67 10.13 -17.63 8.70
N HIS A 68 11.40 -17.83 8.36
CA HIS A 68 12.25 -16.85 7.68
C HIS A 68 11.83 -16.57 6.23
N ILE A 69 11.57 -17.60 5.42
CA ILE A 69 11.04 -17.43 4.05
C ILE A 69 9.70 -16.71 4.08
N THR A 70 8.85 -17.07 5.02
CA THR A 70 7.52 -16.47 5.14
C THR A 70 7.63 -14.99 5.51
N GLY A 71 8.49 -14.64 6.48
CA GLY A 71 8.75 -13.26 6.84
C GLY A 71 9.27 -12.43 5.66
N MET A 72 10.23 -12.96 4.91
CA MET A 72 10.78 -12.30 3.73
C MET A 72 9.73 -12.11 2.64
N ALA A 73 8.99 -13.16 2.30
CA ALA A 73 7.97 -13.10 1.27
C ALA A 73 6.84 -12.14 1.67
N VAL A 74 6.35 -12.22 2.90
CA VAL A 74 5.33 -11.30 3.43
C VAL A 74 5.83 -9.86 3.40
N TYR A 75 7.05 -9.59 3.85
CA TYR A 75 7.64 -8.26 3.83
C TYR A 75 7.77 -7.72 2.40
N ILE A 76 8.33 -8.50 1.47
CA ILE A 76 8.51 -8.09 0.07
C ILE A 76 7.15 -7.84 -0.59
N LEU A 77 6.18 -8.75 -0.41
CA LEU A 77 4.86 -8.63 -1.01
C LEU A 77 4.11 -7.42 -0.45
N LEU A 78 4.11 -7.26 0.88
CA LEU A 78 3.46 -6.13 1.51
C LEU A 78 4.17 -4.82 1.15
N SER A 79 5.50 -4.76 1.18
CA SER A 79 6.25 -3.54 0.90
C SER A 79 6.13 -3.09 -0.56
N ILE A 80 6.29 -4.01 -1.53
CA ILE A 80 6.19 -3.69 -2.96
C ILE A 80 4.74 -3.35 -3.32
N PHE A 81 3.78 -4.14 -2.84
CA PHE A 81 2.38 -3.99 -3.23
C PHE A 81 1.70 -2.86 -2.45
N LEU A 82 1.83 -2.77 -1.11
CA LEU A 82 1.30 -1.63 -0.35
C LEU A 82 2.06 -0.35 -0.70
N GLY A 83 3.37 -0.40 -0.92
CA GLY A 83 4.16 0.80 -1.14
C GLY A 83 3.99 1.37 -2.55
N TRP A 84 4.75 0.82 -3.49
CA TRP A 84 5.03 1.51 -4.75
C TRP A 84 4.10 1.10 -5.88
N VAL A 85 4.00 -0.21 -6.14
CA VAL A 85 3.33 -0.70 -7.35
C VAL A 85 1.81 -0.66 -7.19
N GLY A 86 1.29 -1.10 -6.05
CA GLY A 86 -0.15 -1.14 -5.81
C GLY A 86 -0.77 0.26 -5.77
N VAL A 87 -0.13 1.22 -5.10
CA VAL A 87 -0.63 2.61 -5.04
C VAL A 87 -0.73 3.22 -6.44
N ILE A 88 0.31 3.08 -7.28
CA ILE A 88 0.30 3.61 -8.65
C ILE A 88 -0.80 2.96 -9.49
N LEU A 89 -0.88 1.62 -9.49
CA LEU A 89 -1.90 0.88 -10.26
C LEU A 89 -3.31 1.30 -9.88
N VAL A 90 -3.55 1.44 -8.58
CA VAL A 90 -4.87 1.75 -8.05
C VAL A 90 -5.24 3.22 -8.29
N ILE A 91 -4.29 4.16 -8.22
CA ILE A 91 -4.49 5.56 -8.63
C ILE A 91 -4.91 5.62 -10.10
N ILE A 92 -4.17 4.95 -10.98
CA ILE A 92 -4.49 4.93 -12.42
C ILE A 92 -5.88 4.31 -12.64
N GLY A 93 -6.21 3.24 -11.91
CA GLY A 93 -7.52 2.59 -11.96
C GLY A 93 -8.69 3.48 -11.52
N THR A 94 -8.47 4.38 -10.57
CA THR A 94 -9.53 5.17 -9.92
C THR A 94 -9.59 6.62 -10.37
N ALA A 95 -8.51 7.17 -10.94
CA ALA A 95 -8.40 8.59 -11.28
C ALA A 95 -9.44 9.06 -12.28
N GLY A 96 -9.93 8.17 -13.16
CA GLY A 96 -10.99 8.49 -14.12
C GLY A 96 -12.41 8.40 -13.56
N MET A 97 -12.61 7.80 -12.37
CA MET A 97 -13.96 7.53 -11.84
C MET A 97 -14.71 8.80 -11.42
N LEU A 98 -13.98 9.79 -10.89
CA LEU A 98 -14.58 11.05 -10.43
C LEU A 98 -14.67 12.10 -11.55
N PRO A 99 -13.61 12.37 -12.35
CA PRO A 99 -13.66 13.31 -13.46
C PRO A 99 -14.69 12.93 -14.52
N ALA A 100 -14.74 11.66 -14.95
CA ALA A 100 -15.71 11.20 -15.95
C ALA A 100 -17.17 11.36 -15.48
N PHE A 101 -17.40 11.34 -14.17
CA PHE A 101 -18.71 11.59 -13.61
C PHE A 101 -19.11 13.08 -13.67
N MET A 102 -18.14 13.98 -13.70
CA MET A 102 -18.35 15.44 -13.80
C MET A 102 -18.31 15.95 -15.24
N GLU A 103 -18.27 15.07 -16.24
CA GLU A 103 -18.42 15.43 -17.65
C GLU A 103 -19.88 15.79 -17.96
N HIS A 104 -20.07 16.76 -18.88
CA HIS A 104 -21.39 17.26 -19.26
C HIS A 104 -22.29 16.13 -19.77
N GLY A 105 -23.56 16.10 -19.33
CA GLY A 105 -24.54 15.07 -19.69
C GLY A 105 -24.60 13.86 -18.75
N ALA A 106 -23.47 13.42 -18.18
CA ALA A 106 -23.47 12.31 -17.22
C ALA A 106 -23.99 12.75 -15.83
N ILE A 107 -23.58 13.95 -15.41
CA ILE A 107 -24.00 14.53 -14.13
C ILE A 107 -25.48 14.94 -14.16
N ASP A 108 -25.96 15.48 -15.28
CA ASP A 108 -27.35 15.92 -15.48
C ASP A 108 -28.34 14.75 -15.35
N LEU A 109 -27.98 13.58 -15.89
CA LEU A 109 -28.79 12.37 -15.82
C LEU A 109 -29.00 11.88 -14.38
N VAL A 110 -27.99 12.08 -13.53
CA VAL A 110 -28.04 11.66 -12.12
C VAL A 110 -28.69 12.73 -11.24
N LEU A 111 -28.48 14.01 -11.55
CA LEU A 111 -29.13 15.13 -10.87
C LEU A 111 -30.63 15.27 -11.19
N ALA A 112 -31.10 14.69 -12.30
CA ALA A 112 -32.53 14.56 -12.58
C ALA A 112 -33.28 13.73 -11.51
N LYS A 113 -32.55 12.91 -10.73
CA LYS A 113 -33.09 12.21 -9.56
C LYS A 113 -32.89 13.10 -8.32
N PRO A 114 -33.86 13.15 -7.38
CA PRO A 114 -33.79 14.02 -6.20
C PRO A 114 -32.77 13.52 -5.17
N ILE A 115 -31.47 13.65 -5.48
CA ILE A 115 -30.33 13.23 -4.66
C ILE A 115 -29.53 14.47 -4.28
N SER A 116 -29.18 14.62 -3.00
CA SER A 116 -28.38 15.76 -2.57
C SER A 116 -26.93 15.66 -3.06
N ARG A 117 -26.39 16.78 -3.58
CA ARG A 117 -25.00 16.92 -4.07
C ARG A 117 -23.92 16.39 -3.13
N PRO A 118 -23.91 16.67 -1.81
CA PRO A 118 -22.87 16.14 -0.93
C PRO A 118 -22.96 14.62 -0.78
N LYS A 119 -24.18 14.05 -0.77
CA LYS A 119 -24.35 12.60 -0.78
C LYS A 119 -23.77 12.02 -2.08
N LEU A 120 -24.08 12.62 -3.23
CA LEU A 120 -23.59 12.22 -4.55
C LEU A 120 -22.06 12.14 -4.64
N PHE A 121 -21.37 13.14 -4.09
CA PHE A 121 -19.91 13.12 -3.96
C PHE A 121 -19.44 11.93 -3.09
N LEU A 122 -20.01 11.77 -1.90
CA LEU A 122 -19.64 10.70 -0.98
C LEU A 122 -19.88 9.30 -1.59
N TYR A 123 -20.96 9.14 -2.36
CA TYR A 123 -21.25 7.94 -3.11
C TYR A 123 -20.13 7.56 -4.08
N LYS A 124 -19.73 8.51 -4.92
CA LYS A 124 -18.71 8.24 -5.94
C LYS A 124 -17.34 8.04 -5.31
N TYR A 125 -17.05 8.76 -4.23
CA TYR A 125 -15.85 8.53 -3.41
C TYR A 125 -15.83 7.10 -2.82
N LEU A 126 -16.93 6.67 -2.20
CA LEU A 126 -17.05 5.32 -1.63
C LEU A 126 -17.03 4.23 -2.72
N ALA A 127 -17.57 4.48 -3.90
CA ALA A 127 -17.45 3.55 -5.02
C ALA A 127 -15.98 3.33 -5.43
N GLY A 128 -15.15 4.38 -5.39
CA GLY A 128 -13.70 4.27 -5.51
C GLY A 128 -13.09 3.39 -4.42
N MET A 129 -13.47 3.59 -3.16
CA MET A 129 -12.99 2.75 -2.05
C MET A 129 -13.36 1.27 -2.20
N VAL A 130 -14.60 0.98 -2.63
CA VAL A 130 -15.03 -0.41 -2.82
C VAL A 130 -14.30 -1.09 -3.98
N PHE A 131 -14.01 -0.34 -5.05
CA PHE A 131 -13.16 -0.83 -6.14
C PHE A 131 -11.78 -1.26 -5.63
N VAL A 132 -11.16 -0.45 -4.77
CA VAL A 132 -9.86 -0.78 -4.17
C VAL A 132 -9.94 -1.93 -3.19
N LEU A 133 -10.98 -1.96 -2.36
CA LEU A 133 -11.24 -3.08 -1.46
C LEU A 133 -11.30 -4.39 -2.22
N PHE A 134 -11.97 -4.42 -3.38
CA PHE A 134 -12.04 -5.60 -4.24
C PHE A 134 -10.65 -6.01 -4.75
N HIS A 135 -9.86 -5.08 -5.29
CA HIS A 135 -8.52 -5.39 -5.81
C HIS A 135 -7.54 -5.80 -4.70
N ALA A 136 -7.59 -5.15 -3.55
CA ALA A 136 -6.80 -5.50 -2.38
C ALA A 136 -7.17 -6.89 -1.85
N ALA A 137 -8.47 -7.20 -1.74
CA ALA A 137 -8.94 -8.52 -1.34
C ALA A 137 -8.53 -9.60 -2.34
N LEU A 138 -8.68 -9.34 -3.64
CA LEU A 138 -8.25 -10.26 -4.70
C LEU A 138 -6.76 -10.60 -4.55
N PHE A 139 -5.90 -9.58 -4.44
CA PHE A 139 -4.47 -9.79 -4.31
C PHE A 139 -4.12 -10.55 -3.03
N VAL A 140 -4.58 -10.07 -1.87
CA VAL A 140 -4.24 -10.65 -0.56
C VAL A 140 -4.76 -12.08 -0.44
N ILE A 141 -5.97 -12.38 -0.92
CA ILE A 141 -6.52 -13.74 -0.88
C ILE A 141 -5.74 -14.66 -1.81
N LEU A 142 -5.42 -14.23 -3.04
CA LEU A 142 -4.65 -15.04 -3.98
C LEU A 142 -3.27 -15.39 -3.42
N THR A 143 -2.52 -14.41 -2.91
CA THR A 143 -1.19 -14.66 -2.33
C THR A 143 -1.28 -15.46 -1.02
N PHE A 144 -2.32 -15.24 -0.20
CA PHE A 144 -2.59 -16.06 0.99
C PHE A 144 -2.84 -17.52 0.66
N LEU A 145 -3.63 -17.80 -0.39
CA LEU A 145 -3.86 -19.16 -0.87
C LEU A 145 -2.58 -19.80 -1.40
N VAL A 146 -1.74 -19.05 -2.12
CA VAL A 146 -0.44 -19.55 -2.60
C VAL A 146 0.47 -19.91 -1.42
N MET A 147 0.57 -19.07 -0.40
CA MET A 147 1.36 -19.36 0.81
C MET A 147 0.85 -20.61 1.55
N GLY A 148 -0.47 -20.72 1.71
CA GLY A 148 -1.08 -21.85 2.41
C GLY A 148 -0.99 -23.17 1.65
N LEU A 149 -1.20 -23.16 0.34
CA LEU A 149 -1.22 -24.36 -0.50
C LEU A 149 0.17 -24.82 -0.94
N ARG A 150 1.05 -23.89 -1.31
CA ARG A 150 2.37 -24.21 -1.89
C ARG A 150 3.48 -24.27 -0.84
N TRP A 151 3.44 -23.37 0.14
CA TRP A 151 4.48 -23.28 1.17
C TRP A 151 4.06 -23.92 2.49
N HIS A 152 2.80 -24.38 2.60
CA HIS A 152 2.21 -24.99 3.79
C HIS A 152 2.24 -24.09 5.03
N ILE A 153 2.23 -22.77 4.82
CA ILE A 153 2.32 -21.78 5.89
C ILE A 153 1.11 -20.86 5.82
N TRP A 154 0.34 -20.87 6.90
CA TRP A 154 -0.87 -20.07 7.05
C TRP A 154 -0.60 -18.95 8.04
N VAL A 155 -0.63 -17.71 7.56
CA VAL A 155 -0.49 -16.50 8.39
C VAL A 155 -1.79 -15.71 8.33
N PRO A 156 -2.78 -15.98 9.20
CA PRO A 156 -4.09 -15.30 9.16
C PRO A 156 -3.96 -13.78 9.27
N ALA A 157 -2.94 -13.30 9.99
CA ALA A 157 -2.68 -11.88 10.15
C ALA A 157 -2.35 -11.15 8.83
N TYR A 158 -1.92 -11.86 7.79
CA TYR A 158 -1.72 -11.29 6.45
C TYR A 158 -3.02 -10.71 5.85
N VAL A 159 -4.18 -11.25 6.21
CA VAL A 159 -5.50 -10.76 5.77
C VAL A 159 -5.80 -9.35 6.30
N LEU A 160 -5.18 -8.95 7.43
CA LEU A 160 -5.26 -7.57 7.95
C LEU A 160 -4.55 -6.56 7.03
N GLY A 161 -3.81 -7.02 6.02
CA GLY A 161 -3.30 -6.17 4.95
C GLY A 161 -4.41 -5.54 4.10
N ILE A 162 -5.59 -6.16 3.99
CA ILE A 162 -6.72 -5.64 3.20
C ILE A 162 -7.21 -4.27 3.72
N PRO A 163 -7.61 -4.13 5.01
CA PRO A 163 -8.04 -2.84 5.52
C PRO A 163 -6.90 -1.81 5.52
N LEU A 164 -5.65 -2.22 5.74
CA LEU A 164 -4.50 -1.31 5.67
C LEU A 164 -4.27 -0.77 4.25
N MET A 165 -4.49 -1.60 3.23
CA MET A 165 -4.43 -1.20 1.83
C MET A 165 -5.49 -0.16 1.47
N VAL A 166 -6.73 -0.41 1.87
CA VAL A 166 -7.84 0.52 1.65
C VAL A 166 -7.54 1.84 2.37
N LEU A 167 -7.05 1.76 3.60
CA LEU A 167 -6.67 2.93 4.39
C LEU A 167 -5.57 3.73 3.70
N LEU A 168 -4.48 3.09 3.28
CA LEU A 168 -3.39 3.74 2.55
C LEU A 168 -3.88 4.44 1.28
N PHE A 169 -4.72 3.75 0.51
CA PHE A 169 -5.31 4.32 -0.69
C PHE A 169 -6.22 5.52 -0.37
N SER A 170 -7.01 5.46 0.71
CA SER A 170 -7.88 6.54 1.15
C SER A 170 -7.14 7.88 1.32
N HIS A 171 -5.93 7.83 1.87
CA HIS A 171 -5.06 9.00 2.06
C HIS A 171 -4.60 9.64 0.74
N VAL A 172 -4.36 8.85 -0.31
CA VAL A 172 -3.94 9.39 -1.60
C VAL A 172 -5.16 9.79 -2.44
N TYR A 173 -6.24 9.02 -2.32
CA TYR A 173 -7.46 9.24 -3.08
C TYR A 173 -8.21 10.50 -2.64
N CYS A 174 -8.12 10.93 -1.38
CA CYS A 174 -8.72 12.21 -0.97
C CYS A 174 -8.15 13.41 -1.75
N VAL A 175 -6.84 13.40 -2.04
CA VAL A 175 -6.19 14.41 -2.88
C VAL A 175 -6.62 14.26 -4.33
N SER A 176 -6.64 13.02 -4.84
CA SER A 176 -7.12 12.74 -6.21
C SER A 176 -8.55 13.26 -6.40
N ALA A 177 -9.42 13.05 -5.42
CA ALA A 177 -10.80 13.52 -5.43
C ALA A 177 -10.87 15.06 -5.43
N LEU A 178 -10.11 15.73 -4.56
CA LEU A 178 -10.04 17.20 -4.53
C LEU A 178 -9.57 17.76 -5.88
N VAL A 179 -8.51 17.18 -6.45
CA VAL A 179 -7.96 17.59 -7.75
C VAL A 179 -8.97 17.33 -8.87
N ALA A 180 -9.62 16.18 -8.87
CA ALA A 180 -10.65 15.85 -9.85
C ALA A 180 -11.80 16.87 -9.83
N VAL A 181 -12.31 17.22 -8.64
CA VAL A 181 -13.39 18.22 -8.48
C VAL A 181 -12.95 19.63 -8.93
N THR A 182 -11.68 19.96 -8.71
CA THR A 182 -11.15 21.29 -9.06
C THR A 182 -10.80 21.43 -10.54
N THR A 183 -10.26 20.39 -11.17
CA THR A 183 -9.71 20.44 -12.53
C THR A 183 -10.58 19.76 -13.59
N ARG A 184 -11.51 18.87 -13.19
CA ARG A 184 -12.30 18.00 -14.10
C ARG A 184 -11.45 17.17 -15.06
N SER A 185 -10.17 16.97 -14.75
CA SER A 185 -9.22 16.25 -15.62
C SER A 185 -8.69 14.99 -14.95
N THR A 186 -8.85 13.86 -15.64
CA THR A 186 -8.27 12.56 -15.23
C THR A 186 -6.75 12.64 -15.14
N VAL A 187 -6.10 13.30 -16.11
CA VAL A 187 -4.64 13.40 -16.14
C VAL A 187 -4.13 14.24 -14.97
N ALA A 188 -4.79 15.36 -14.66
CA ALA A 188 -4.43 16.17 -13.50
C ALA A 188 -4.62 15.39 -12.19
N ALA A 189 -5.71 14.64 -12.06
CA ALA A 189 -5.96 13.79 -10.89
C ALA A 189 -4.89 12.72 -10.70
N ILE A 190 -4.38 12.11 -11.77
CA ILE A 190 -3.26 11.16 -11.71
C ILE A 190 -1.97 11.88 -11.29
N LEU A 191 -1.55 12.90 -12.03
CA LEU A 191 -0.25 13.53 -11.83
C LEU A 191 -0.13 14.18 -10.45
N LEU A 192 -1.17 14.88 -10.00
CA LEU A 192 -1.14 15.58 -8.71
C LEU A 192 -1.31 14.62 -7.52
N SER A 193 -2.03 13.50 -7.68
CA SER A 193 -2.08 12.49 -6.61
C SER A 193 -0.75 11.74 -6.47
N LEU A 194 -0.07 11.43 -7.59
CA LEU A 194 1.28 10.89 -7.57
C LEU A 194 2.29 11.87 -6.96
N ALA A 195 2.22 13.16 -7.34
CA ALA A 195 3.05 14.20 -6.74
C ALA A 195 2.81 14.34 -5.23
N ALA A 196 1.54 14.32 -4.80
CA ALA A 196 1.20 14.35 -3.38
C ALA A 196 1.71 13.12 -2.63
N TRP A 197 1.59 11.93 -3.23
CA TRP A 197 2.14 10.70 -2.65
C TRP A 197 3.66 10.77 -2.50
N LEU A 198 4.39 11.28 -3.50
CA LEU A 198 5.84 11.51 -3.38
C LEU A 198 6.15 12.47 -2.23
N VAL A 199 5.40 13.58 -2.11
CA VAL A 199 5.55 14.53 -0.99
C VAL A 199 5.27 13.88 0.37
N TYR A 200 4.38 12.90 0.45
CA TYR A 200 4.10 12.17 1.71
C TYR A 200 5.23 11.23 2.11
N THR A 201 5.88 10.60 1.12
CA THR A 201 6.96 9.63 1.38
C THR A 201 8.32 10.30 1.62
N THR A 202 8.58 11.49 1.05
CA THR A 202 9.90 12.13 1.11
C THR A 202 10.41 12.44 2.52
N PRO A 203 9.62 12.94 3.51
CA PRO A 203 10.14 13.21 4.84
C PRO A 203 10.59 11.94 5.55
N GLN A 204 9.86 10.83 5.34
CA GLN A 204 10.21 9.54 5.92
C GLN A 204 11.51 9.01 5.31
N SER A 205 11.61 9.00 3.98
CA SER A 205 12.83 8.57 3.29
C SER A 205 14.05 9.40 3.69
N LEU A 206 13.90 10.72 3.90
CA LEU A 206 14.97 11.58 4.38
C LEU A 206 15.40 11.27 5.81
N ILE A 207 14.46 10.96 6.71
CA ILE A 207 14.76 10.52 8.08
C ILE A 207 15.52 9.19 8.05
N ASP A 208 15.08 8.24 7.22
CA ASP A 208 15.70 6.92 7.11
C ASP A 208 17.13 7.01 6.57
N VAL A 209 17.35 7.80 5.52
CA VAL A 209 18.69 8.10 4.99
C VAL A 209 19.55 8.85 6.02
N GLY A 210 18.98 9.82 6.74
CA GLY A 210 19.68 10.56 7.78
C GLY A 210 20.11 9.69 8.96
N ASN A 211 19.32 8.68 9.32
CA ASN A 211 19.66 7.70 10.34
C ASN A 211 20.75 6.74 9.87
N GLN A 212 20.73 6.35 8.59
CA GLN A 212 21.75 5.49 7.99
C GLN A 212 23.09 6.22 7.83
N TYR A 213 23.05 7.53 7.54
CA TYR A 213 24.22 8.40 7.35
C TYR A 213 24.14 9.61 8.27
N PRO A 214 24.58 9.50 9.55
CA PRO A 214 24.46 10.57 10.55
C PRO A 214 25.23 11.86 10.19
N GLY A 215 26.11 11.80 9.18
CA GLY A 215 26.79 12.97 8.64
C GLY A 215 25.90 13.94 7.85
N LEU A 216 24.73 13.49 7.37
CA LEU A 216 23.80 14.29 6.56
C LEU A 216 22.83 15.13 7.40
N MET A 217 22.53 14.71 8.63
CA MET A 217 21.60 15.38 9.55
C MET A 217 22.32 16.32 10.55
N LYS A 218 23.44 16.93 10.14
CA LYS A 218 24.23 17.80 11.04
C LYS A 218 23.56 19.14 11.34
N GLU A 219 22.68 19.63 10.47
CA GLU A 219 21.97 20.89 10.68
C GLU A 219 20.65 20.68 11.43
N GLU A 220 20.55 21.23 12.65
CA GLU A 220 19.33 21.15 13.48
C GLU A 220 18.10 21.76 12.79
N ARG A 221 18.29 22.81 11.97
CA ARG A 221 17.21 23.45 11.22
C ARG A 221 16.62 22.52 10.17
N PHE A 222 17.46 21.83 9.41
CA PHE A 222 17.04 20.89 8.38
C PHE A 222 16.33 19.69 9.00
N ALA A 223 16.88 19.12 10.08
CA ALA A 223 16.23 18.04 10.82
C ALA A 223 14.85 18.47 11.35
N LYS A 224 14.75 19.63 12.02
CA LYS A 224 13.49 20.14 12.57
C LYS A 224 12.43 20.37 11.48
N MET A 225 12.82 20.87 10.31
CA MET A 225 11.92 21.06 9.18
C MET A 225 11.34 19.73 8.67
N ILE A 226 12.17 18.68 8.56
CA ILE A 226 11.72 17.35 8.15
C ILE A 226 10.76 16.75 9.19
N TYR A 227 11.06 16.89 10.48
CA TYR A 227 10.17 16.41 11.54
C TYR A 227 8.82 17.11 11.55
N VAL A 228 8.78 18.43 11.31
CA VAL A 228 7.52 19.19 11.19
C VAL A 228 6.75 18.75 9.94
N ALA A 229 7.42 18.56 8.80
CA ALA A 229 6.78 18.07 7.58
C ALA A 229 6.14 16.70 7.79
N ARG A 230 6.83 15.76 8.45
CA ARG A 230 6.28 14.44 8.82
C ARG A 230 5.09 14.52 9.77
N TRP A 231 5.00 15.57 10.59
CA TRP A 231 3.90 15.72 11.55
C TRP A 231 2.58 16.13 10.89
N VAL A 232 2.65 16.97 9.85
CA VAL A 232 1.48 17.49 9.12
C VAL A 232 0.99 16.52 8.05
N LEU A 233 1.92 15.81 7.41
CA LEU A 233 1.62 14.94 6.27
C LEU A 233 1.10 13.57 6.73
N PRO A 234 0.22 12.92 5.94
CA PRO A 234 -0.25 11.57 6.24
C PRO A 234 0.92 10.59 6.21
N LYS A 235 0.98 9.72 7.22
CA LYS A 235 2.10 8.79 7.43
C LYS A 235 1.91 7.49 6.64
N THR A 236 1.78 7.64 5.33
CA THR A 236 1.55 6.53 4.39
C THR A 236 2.69 5.51 4.40
N ALA A 237 3.92 5.97 4.65
CA ALA A 237 5.11 5.12 4.71
C ALA A 237 5.17 4.22 5.97
N ASP A 238 4.43 4.54 7.03
CA ASP A 238 4.39 3.71 8.24
C ASP A 238 3.48 2.47 8.03
N VAL A 239 2.53 2.53 7.09
CA VAL A 239 1.50 1.51 6.89
C VAL A 239 2.06 0.14 6.48
N PRO A 240 3.02 0.03 5.54
CA PRO A 240 3.67 -1.24 5.22
C PRO A 240 4.40 -1.86 6.42
N TYR A 241 5.05 -1.05 7.26
CA TYR A 241 5.73 -1.54 8.47
C TYR A 241 4.75 -2.03 9.53
N ILE A 242 3.64 -1.31 9.73
CA ILE A 242 2.54 -1.75 10.61
C ILE A 242 1.94 -3.07 10.09
N ALA A 243 1.75 -3.20 8.77
CA ALA A 243 1.27 -4.42 8.15
C ALA A 243 2.22 -5.60 8.39
N ALA A 244 3.52 -5.39 8.19
CA ALA A 244 4.54 -6.41 8.46
C ALA A 244 4.56 -6.82 9.94
N LYS A 245 4.52 -5.84 10.85
CA LYS A 245 4.44 -6.05 12.31
C LYS A 245 3.23 -6.90 12.70
N TRP A 246 2.05 -6.57 12.18
CA TRP A 246 0.83 -7.32 12.46
C TRP A 246 0.86 -8.71 11.85
N ALA A 247 1.43 -8.85 10.65
CA ALA A 247 1.61 -10.13 10.00
C ALA A 247 2.63 -11.04 10.70
N GLY A 248 3.32 -10.56 11.73
CA GLY A 248 4.36 -11.32 12.42
C GLY A 248 5.59 -11.58 11.54
N ALA A 249 5.75 -10.83 10.44
CA ALA A 249 7.01 -10.78 9.73
C ALA A 249 8.00 -10.09 10.68
N GLY A 250 8.96 -10.84 11.22
CA GLY A 250 10.01 -10.30 12.08
C GLY A 250 10.81 -9.18 11.41
N LEU A 251 11.76 -8.60 12.14
CA LEU A 251 12.70 -7.63 11.57
C LEU A 251 13.36 -8.23 10.31
N SER A 252 13.53 -7.47 9.22
CA SER A 252 14.34 -7.83 8.06
C SER A 252 15.77 -8.26 8.45
N LEU A 253 16.28 -7.79 9.59
CA LEU A 253 17.54 -8.30 10.19
C LEU A 253 17.38 -9.56 11.07
N ASP A 254 16.19 -9.89 11.55
CA ASP A 254 15.89 -11.20 12.18
C ASP A 254 15.63 -12.30 11.13
N VAL A 255 15.40 -11.90 9.88
CA VAL A 255 15.17 -12.80 8.73
C VAL A 255 16.46 -13.49 8.28
N VAL A 256 17.64 -12.91 8.54
CA VAL A 256 18.92 -13.54 8.22
C VAL A 256 19.46 -14.28 9.45
N PRO A 257 19.70 -15.60 9.36
CA PRO A 257 20.27 -16.36 10.48
C PRO A 257 21.57 -15.74 10.96
N GLY A 258 21.76 -15.62 12.28
CA GLY A 258 23.02 -15.15 12.87
C GLY A 258 24.24 -16.01 12.49
N SER A 259 24.02 -17.20 11.93
CA SER A 259 25.04 -18.06 11.33
C SER A 259 25.50 -17.61 9.94
N VAL A 260 24.67 -16.88 9.18
CA VAL A 260 24.97 -16.33 7.84
C VAL A 260 25.61 -14.94 7.98
N ILE A 261 25.15 -14.15 8.95
CA ILE A 261 25.78 -12.88 9.32
C ILE A 261 26.83 -13.18 10.40
N GLN A 262 27.93 -13.81 10.01
CA GLN A 262 29.14 -13.75 10.82
C GLN A 262 29.85 -12.45 10.47
N PRO A 263 29.83 -11.45 11.37
CA PRO A 263 30.51 -10.18 11.11
C PRO A 263 32.01 -10.48 11.06
N LYS A 264 32.63 -10.24 9.91
CA LYS A 264 34.08 -10.45 9.75
C LYS A 264 34.85 -9.34 10.46
N ASP A 265 34.27 -8.14 10.53
CA ASP A 265 34.87 -6.95 11.13
C ASP A 265 33.95 -6.26 12.17
N GLU A 266 34.57 -5.47 13.06
CA GLU A 266 33.87 -4.64 14.06
C GLU A 266 33.00 -3.55 13.41
N SER A 267 33.37 -3.10 12.21
CA SER A 267 32.58 -2.17 11.39
C SER A 267 31.28 -2.78 10.89
N GLU A 268 31.27 -4.05 10.48
CA GLU A 268 30.07 -4.79 10.07
C GLU A 268 29.14 -5.02 11.26
N ARG A 269 29.69 -5.36 12.44
CA ARG A 269 28.90 -5.46 13.70
C ARG A 269 28.16 -4.17 14.01
N ALA A 270 28.88 -3.05 13.91
CA ALA A 270 28.29 -1.74 14.15
C ALA A 270 27.22 -1.38 13.11
N GLN A 271 27.40 -1.76 11.84
CA GLN A 271 26.38 -1.54 10.80
C GLN A 271 25.12 -2.39 11.02
N LEU A 272 25.28 -3.65 11.42
CA LEU A 272 24.17 -4.56 11.72
C LEU A 272 23.40 -4.12 12.96
N ALA A 273 24.10 -3.71 14.02
CA ALA A 273 23.47 -3.15 15.21
C ALA A 273 22.67 -1.88 14.88
N ARG A 274 23.23 -0.97 14.07
CA ARG A 274 22.51 0.22 13.58
C ARG A 274 21.30 -0.13 12.72
N GLY A 275 21.40 -1.16 11.87
CA GLY A 275 20.28 -1.66 11.07
C GLY A 275 19.15 -2.18 11.95
N ARG A 276 19.46 -3.02 12.96
CA ARG A 276 18.47 -3.52 13.93
C ARG A 276 17.83 -2.39 14.72
N GLU A 277 18.62 -1.42 15.18
CA GLU A 277 18.09 -0.27 15.92
C GLU A 277 17.17 0.61 15.05
N ALA A 278 17.56 0.87 13.79
CA ALA A 278 16.74 1.62 12.85
C ALA A 278 15.40 0.92 12.62
N GLU A 279 15.43 -0.40 12.47
CA GLU A 279 14.24 -1.20 12.19
C GLU A 279 13.35 -1.40 13.43
N GLN A 280 13.93 -1.59 14.61
CA GLN A 280 13.20 -1.57 15.88
C GLN A 280 12.48 -0.25 16.12
N ARG A 281 13.08 0.88 15.72
CA ARG A 281 12.42 2.21 15.79
C ARG A 281 11.22 2.30 14.86
N LEU A 282 11.28 1.69 13.68
CA LEU A 282 10.14 1.61 12.76
C LEU A 282 9.03 0.74 13.33
N LEU A 283 9.36 -0.38 14.00
CA LEU A 283 8.38 -1.22 14.68
C LEU A 283 7.81 -0.59 15.97
N ALA A 284 8.52 0.36 16.59
CA ALA A 284 8.09 1.07 17.79
C ALA A 284 7.07 2.18 17.51
N VAL A 285 6.74 2.45 16.24
CA VAL A 285 5.70 3.42 15.89
C VAL A 285 4.35 2.95 16.42
N ASP A 286 3.68 3.84 17.16
CA ASP A 286 2.32 3.61 17.65
C ASP A 286 1.33 3.64 16.46
N PRO A 287 0.67 2.50 16.14
CA PRO A 287 -0.23 2.41 15.00
C PRO A 287 -1.42 3.37 15.12
N PHE A 288 -1.96 3.56 16.33
CA PHE A 288 -3.16 4.38 16.52
C PHE A 288 -2.88 5.86 16.30
N ARG A 289 -1.74 6.35 16.78
CA ARG A 289 -1.34 7.74 16.57
C ARG A 289 -1.04 8.03 15.10
N SER A 290 -0.40 7.09 14.40
CA SER A 290 -0.04 7.25 12.99
C SER A 290 -1.29 7.24 12.08
N ILE A 291 -2.19 6.28 12.30
CA ILE A 291 -3.44 6.17 11.56
C ILE A 291 -4.37 7.36 11.88
N GLY A 292 -4.51 7.72 13.16
CA GLY A 292 -5.43 8.77 13.60
C GLY A 292 -5.10 10.15 13.04
N SER A 293 -3.83 10.57 13.06
CA SER A 293 -3.43 11.86 12.47
C SER A 293 -3.68 11.91 10.96
N SER A 294 -3.47 10.77 10.30
CA SER A 294 -3.61 10.66 8.84
C SER A 294 -5.08 10.67 8.42
N LEU A 295 -5.97 10.02 9.20
CA LEU A 295 -7.42 10.08 9.02
C LEU A 295 -8.01 11.49 9.26
N LEU A 296 -7.47 12.24 10.21
CA LEU A 296 -7.88 13.64 10.43
C LEU A 296 -7.52 14.52 9.24
N PHE A 297 -6.31 14.36 8.71
CA PHE A 297 -5.89 15.03 7.47
C PHE A 297 -6.81 14.66 6.31
N GLU A 298 -7.08 13.37 6.12
CA GLU A 298 -7.97 12.87 5.08
C GLU A 298 -9.38 13.48 5.20
N ALA A 299 -9.95 13.47 6.41
CA ALA A 299 -11.27 14.04 6.65
C ALA A 299 -11.32 15.54 6.28
N ALA A 300 -10.28 16.31 6.61
CA ALA A 300 -10.20 17.72 6.24
C ALA A 300 -10.18 17.92 4.72
N ILE A 301 -9.40 17.11 3.99
CA ILE A 301 -9.31 17.18 2.52
C ILE A 301 -10.62 16.74 1.85
N VAL A 302 -11.23 15.65 2.32
CA VAL A 302 -12.52 15.16 1.81
C VAL A 302 -13.63 16.19 2.05
N LEU A 303 -13.68 16.82 3.22
CA LEU A 303 -14.62 17.89 3.51
C LEU A 303 -14.42 19.10 2.59
N LEU A 304 -13.16 19.49 2.33
CA LEU A 304 -12.84 20.56 1.39
C LEU A 304 -13.28 20.22 -0.05
N ALA A 305 -13.02 18.99 -0.50
CA ALA A 305 -13.44 18.50 -1.81
C ALA A 305 -14.97 18.49 -1.94
N MET A 306 -15.66 17.98 -0.92
CA MET A 306 -17.12 17.95 -0.86
C MET A 306 -17.71 19.36 -0.88
N TRP A 307 -17.16 20.29 -0.09
CA TRP A 307 -17.59 21.69 -0.08
C TRP A 307 -17.44 22.35 -1.46
N ARG A 308 -16.32 22.08 -2.14
CA ARG A 308 -16.07 22.60 -3.49
C ARG A 308 -16.97 21.96 -4.55
N PHE A 309 -17.35 20.70 -4.37
CA PHE A 309 -18.34 20.02 -5.19
C PHE A 309 -19.76 20.58 -5.00
N VAL A 310 -20.13 20.99 -3.78
CA VAL A 310 -21.45 21.58 -3.55
C VAL A 310 -21.58 22.99 -4.15
N ARG A 311 -20.52 23.79 -4.09
CA ARG A 311 -20.53 25.20 -4.53
C ARG A 311 -20.37 25.43 -6.02
N ARG A 312 -19.88 24.44 -6.77
CA ARG A 312 -19.73 24.57 -8.22
C ARG A 312 -21.00 24.10 -8.90
N ASP A 313 -21.40 24.85 -9.92
CA ASP A 313 -22.40 24.40 -10.86
C ASP A 313 -21.73 23.42 -11.83
N TYR A 314 -22.25 22.20 -11.81
CA TYR A 314 -21.91 21.11 -12.71
C TYR A 314 -23.14 20.80 -13.53
#